data_AF-A0A348WE83-F1
#
_entry.id   AF-A0A348WE83-F1
#
_cell.length_a   1.000
_cell.length_b   1.000
_cell.length_c   1.000
_cell.angle_alpha   90.00
_cell.angle_beta   90.00
_cell.angle_gamma   90.00
#
_symmetry.space_group_name_H-M   'P 1'
#
loop_
_entity.id
_entity.type
_entity.pdbx_description
1 polymer ?
#
loop_
_entity_poly.entity_id
_entity_poly.type
_entity_poly.pdbx_seq_one_letter_code
_entity_poly.pdbx_strand_id
1 'polypeptide(L)'
;IANASYAASARLAGEKGAFPLYDAKAYAKAPMIKKLDAETRALIAEHGLRNALLTSVAPTGTISLYAGNVSSGIEPIFANSYTRKVLQKDGSRTEEEVVDYAVQMWRDVKGDAPLPEYFVNAQTLSPADHVRMQAAAQDWVDSSISKTINCPEDIDFEAFKDVYMQAWDTGCKGCTTYRPNDVTGSVLSVEAPA
;
A
#
# COMPACT_ATOMS: atom_id res chain seq x y z
N ILE A 1 -3.56 5.07 13.11
CA ILE A 1 -3.75 6.09 12.05
C ILE A 1 -5.22 6.49 11.93
N ALA A 2 -6.15 5.57 11.60
CA ALA A 2 -7.57 5.89 11.47
C ALA A 2 -8.17 6.71 12.63
N ASN A 3 -8.09 6.23 13.88
CA ASN A 3 -8.59 7.00 15.05
C ASN A 3 -7.98 8.41 15.12
N ALA A 4 -6.66 8.54 14.96
CA ALA A 4 -5.99 9.83 15.00
C ALA A 4 -6.46 10.79 13.90
N SER A 5 -6.60 10.31 12.65
CA SER A 5 -7.07 11.10 11.53
C SER A 5 -8.52 11.58 11.76
N TYR A 6 -9.40 10.67 12.17
CA TYR A 6 -10.82 10.98 12.41
C TYR A 6 -11.01 11.92 13.60
N ALA A 7 -10.28 11.70 14.70
CA ALA A 7 -10.30 12.59 15.86
C ALA A 7 -9.78 14.00 15.50
N ALA A 8 -8.72 14.09 14.69
CA ALA A 8 -8.22 15.37 14.21
C ALA A 8 -9.24 16.10 13.33
N SER A 9 -9.91 15.40 12.41
CA SER A 9 -10.95 15.98 11.56
C SER A 9 -12.18 16.43 12.37
N ALA A 10 -12.55 15.70 13.43
CA ALA A 10 -13.63 16.09 14.32
C ALA A 10 -13.29 17.35 15.13
N ARG A 11 -12.07 17.46 15.68
CA ARG A 11 -11.60 18.68 16.35
C ARG A 11 -11.61 19.89 15.40
N LEU A 12 -11.14 19.70 14.16
CA LEU A 12 -11.21 20.74 13.13
C LEU A 12 -12.65 21.15 12.79
N ALA A 13 -13.60 20.21 12.87
CA ALA A 13 -15.02 20.52 12.68
C ALA A 13 -15.57 21.37 13.84
N GLY A 14 -15.14 21.12 15.07
CA GLY A 14 -15.49 21.95 16.23
C GLY A 14 -15.01 23.40 16.07
N GLU A 15 -13.81 23.60 15.51
CA GLU A 15 -13.25 24.93 15.27
C GLU A 15 -13.84 25.64 14.04
N LYS A 16 -14.10 24.91 12.94
CA LYS A 16 -14.33 25.49 11.59
C LYS A 16 -15.66 25.08 10.96
N GLY A 17 -16.46 24.29 11.67
CA GLY A 17 -17.66 23.62 11.17
C GLY A 17 -17.35 22.33 10.39
N ALA A 18 -18.30 21.40 10.37
CA ALA A 18 -18.23 20.19 9.55
C ALA A 18 -18.21 20.51 8.03
N PHE A 19 -17.85 19.53 7.20
CA PHE A 19 -17.97 19.71 5.74
C PHE A 19 -19.44 19.84 5.32
N PRO A 20 -19.77 20.55 4.21
CA PRO A 20 -21.14 20.95 3.90
C PRO A 20 -22.17 19.82 3.73
N LEU A 21 -21.72 18.62 3.34
CA LEU A 21 -22.57 17.45 3.09
C LEU A 21 -22.52 16.42 4.24
N TYR A 22 -22.06 16.82 5.42
CA TYR A 22 -21.99 15.91 6.56
C TYR A 22 -23.40 15.54 7.05
N ASP A 23 -23.68 14.23 7.06
CA ASP A 23 -24.90 13.66 7.64
C ASP A 23 -24.52 12.79 8.84
N ALA A 24 -24.82 13.27 10.03
CA ALA A 24 -24.52 12.58 11.29
C ALA A 24 -25.14 11.17 11.35
N LYS A 25 -26.36 10.99 10.83
CA LYS A 25 -27.06 9.69 10.86
C LYS A 25 -26.45 8.70 9.86
N ALA A 26 -26.05 9.18 8.69
CA ALA A 26 -25.38 8.35 7.69
C ALA A 26 -23.98 7.93 8.18
N TYR A 27 -23.18 8.88 8.67
CA TYR A 27 -21.83 8.62 9.15
C TYR A 27 -21.81 7.72 10.39
N ALA A 28 -22.72 7.90 11.34
CA ALA A 28 -22.82 7.01 12.51
C ALA A 28 -23.07 5.54 12.14
N LYS A 29 -23.62 5.27 10.94
CA LYS A 29 -23.86 3.91 10.43
C LYS A 29 -22.71 3.36 9.60
N ALA A 30 -21.78 4.20 9.14
CA ALA A 30 -20.70 3.81 8.26
C ALA A 30 -19.78 2.76 8.93
N PRO A 31 -19.39 1.68 8.22
CA PRO A 31 -18.56 0.62 8.81
C PRO A 31 -17.25 1.12 9.43
N MET A 32 -16.58 2.07 8.78
CA MET A 32 -15.36 2.69 9.31
C MET A 32 -15.60 3.34 10.68
N ILE A 33 -16.64 4.17 10.81
CA ILE A 33 -16.95 4.88 12.06
C ILE A 33 -17.24 3.92 13.20
N LYS A 34 -17.92 2.80 12.92
CA LYS A 34 -18.20 1.77 13.93
C LYS A 34 -16.94 1.09 14.49
N LYS A 35 -15.87 0.98 13.69
CA LYS A 35 -14.59 0.38 14.09
C LYS A 35 -13.69 1.32 14.91
N LEU A 36 -13.92 2.63 14.84
CA LEU A 36 -13.16 3.62 15.61
C LEU A 36 -13.38 3.44 17.12
N ASP A 37 -12.44 3.91 17.93
CA ASP A 37 -12.57 3.85 19.39
C ASP A 37 -13.69 4.76 19.94
N ALA A 38 -14.08 4.54 21.20
CA ALA A 38 -15.19 5.24 21.80
C ALA A 38 -14.95 6.77 21.89
N GLU A 39 -13.72 7.19 22.17
CA GLU A 39 -13.34 8.60 22.26
C GLU A 39 -13.49 9.29 20.91
N THR A 40 -12.96 8.69 19.85
CA THR A 40 -13.04 9.23 18.49
C THR A 40 -14.48 9.31 18.02
N ARG A 41 -15.30 8.28 18.28
CA ARG A 41 -16.74 8.33 17.95
C ARG A 41 -17.49 9.41 18.71
N ALA A 42 -17.14 9.67 19.97
CA ALA A 42 -17.74 10.74 20.76
C ALA A 42 -17.40 12.12 20.16
N LEU A 43 -16.14 12.36 19.79
CA LEU A 43 -15.72 13.60 19.12
C LEU A 43 -16.48 13.83 17.80
N ILE A 44 -16.67 12.77 17.00
CA ILE A 44 -17.43 12.86 15.74
C ILE A 44 -18.91 13.15 16.01
N ALA A 45 -19.49 12.56 17.05
CA ALA A 45 -20.88 12.82 17.42
C ALA A 45 -21.10 14.26 17.90
N GLU A 46 -20.11 14.82 18.61
CA GLU A 46 -20.16 16.18 19.14
C GLU A 46 -19.95 17.25 18.05
N HIS A 47 -18.94 17.07 17.20
CA HIS A 47 -18.48 18.12 16.28
C HIS A 47 -18.75 17.83 14.81
N GLY A 48 -19.08 16.60 14.45
CA GLY A 48 -19.09 16.12 13.07
C GLY A 48 -17.68 15.89 12.53
N LEU A 49 -17.53 15.93 11.20
CA LEU A 49 -16.25 15.77 10.51
C LEU A 49 -15.98 16.94 9.59
N ARG A 50 -14.72 17.41 9.53
CA ARG A 50 -14.30 18.47 8.61
C ARG A 50 -13.95 17.94 7.22
N ASN A 51 -13.55 16.69 7.13
CA ASN A 51 -13.12 16.03 5.90
C ASN A 51 -14.05 14.84 5.63
N ALA A 52 -14.49 14.68 4.38
CA ALA A 52 -15.39 13.60 3.99
C ALA A 52 -14.68 12.24 3.90
N LEU A 53 -13.40 12.25 3.50
CA LEU A 53 -12.52 11.09 3.38
C LEU A 53 -11.15 11.47 3.94
N LEU A 54 -10.54 10.59 4.72
CA LEU A 54 -9.35 10.90 5.53
C LEU A 54 -8.15 10.03 5.22
N THR A 55 -8.36 8.84 4.65
CA THR A 55 -7.32 7.83 4.49
C THR A 55 -7.36 7.22 3.10
N SER A 56 -6.23 7.29 2.41
CA SER A 56 -6.02 6.70 1.09
C SER A 56 -4.56 6.29 1.00
N VAL A 57 -4.28 5.15 0.35
CA VAL A 57 -2.91 4.69 0.13
C VAL A 57 -2.60 4.82 -1.35
N ALA A 58 -1.92 5.90 -1.70
CA ALA A 58 -1.40 6.16 -3.04
C ALA A 58 -0.08 5.39 -3.28
N PRO A 59 0.31 5.14 -4.54
CA PRO A 59 1.63 4.59 -4.82
C PRO A 59 2.70 5.62 -4.48
N THR A 60 3.79 5.18 -3.85
CA THR A 60 4.87 6.07 -3.38
C THR A 60 6.17 5.84 -4.14
N GLY A 61 6.11 5.47 -5.42
CA GLY A 61 7.26 5.11 -6.27
C GLY A 61 8.53 5.93 -6.03
N THR A 62 8.62 7.16 -6.54
CA THR A 62 9.85 7.96 -6.40
C THR A 62 10.09 8.46 -4.97
N ILE A 63 9.05 8.77 -4.20
CA ILE A 63 9.21 9.33 -2.85
C ILE A 63 9.67 8.27 -1.83
N SER A 64 9.40 6.99 -2.08
CA SER A 64 9.89 5.87 -1.27
C SER A 64 11.41 5.73 -1.34
N LEU A 65 12.00 6.02 -2.51
CA LEU A 65 13.45 6.07 -2.70
C LEU A 65 14.08 7.17 -1.87
N TYR A 66 13.47 8.36 -1.88
CA TYR A 66 13.94 9.47 -1.05
C TYR A 66 13.87 9.13 0.46
N ALA A 67 12.87 8.34 0.86
CA ALA A 67 12.72 7.85 2.23
C ALA A 67 13.61 6.63 2.56
N GLY A 68 14.72 6.43 1.83
CA GLY A 68 15.67 5.34 2.10
C GLY A 68 15.36 4.04 1.36
N ASN A 69 14.61 4.11 0.26
CA ASN A 69 14.12 2.95 -0.50
C ASN A 69 13.27 1.98 0.35
N VAL A 70 12.25 2.54 1.01
CA VAL A 70 11.22 1.75 1.68
C VAL A 70 10.23 1.16 0.67
N SER A 71 9.42 0.19 1.10
CA SER A 71 8.32 -0.32 0.31
C SER A 71 7.35 0.77 -0.16
N SER A 72 6.86 0.66 -1.40
CA SER A 72 5.94 1.65 -1.96
C SER A 72 4.50 1.42 -1.45
N GLY A 73 4.07 2.16 -0.43
CA GLY A 73 2.73 2.03 0.16
C GLY A 73 2.62 0.76 1.02
N ILE A 74 1.76 -0.18 0.62
CA ILE A 74 1.64 -1.51 1.25
C ILE A 74 2.10 -2.64 0.31
N GLU A 75 2.93 -2.30 -0.68
CA GLU A 75 3.53 -3.28 -1.56
C GLU A 75 4.61 -4.09 -0.81
N PRO A 76 4.80 -5.38 -1.12
CA PRO A 76 6.06 -6.01 -0.79
C PRO A 76 7.19 -5.31 -1.52
N ILE A 77 8.41 -5.45 -1.01
CA ILE A 77 9.60 -4.96 -1.71
C ILE A 77 9.70 -5.68 -3.06
N PHE A 78 10.18 -4.97 -4.09
CA PHE A 78 10.33 -5.58 -5.40
C PHE A 78 11.40 -6.68 -5.36
N ALA A 79 12.59 -6.37 -4.86
CA ALA A 79 13.69 -7.29 -4.64
C ALA A 79 14.55 -6.77 -3.49
N ASN A 80 15.41 -7.64 -2.93
CA ASN A 80 16.31 -7.26 -1.83
C ASN A 80 17.32 -6.18 -2.24
N SER A 81 17.82 -6.26 -3.47
CA SER A 81 18.49 -5.18 -4.18
C SER A 81 18.15 -5.25 -5.67
N TYR A 82 18.24 -4.13 -6.37
CA TYR A 82 18.04 -4.05 -7.83
C TYR A 82 18.75 -2.83 -8.42
N THR A 83 19.08 -2.92 -9.70
CA THR A 83 19.71 -1.81 -10.44
C THR A 83 18.65 -0.89 -11.00
N ARG A 84 18.78 0.42 -10.73
CA ARG A 84 17.86 1.44 -11.25
C ARG A 84 18.58 2.39 -12.19
N LYS A 85 17.95 2.64 -13.35
CA LYS A 85 18.37 3.68 -14.29
C LYS A 85 17.88 5.05 -13.82
N VAL A 86 18.80 5.95 -13.49
CA VAL A 86 18.53 7.32 -13.06
C VAL A 86 18.80 8.27 -14.21
N LEU A 87 17.78 9.05 -14.61
CA LEU A 87 17.92 10.10 -15.61
C LEU A 87 18.63 11.30 -15.01
N GLN A 88 19.76 11.67 -15.60
CA GLN A 88 20.56 12.82 -15.22
C GLN A 88 20.04 14.10 -15.89
N LYS A 89 20.45 15.26 -15.36
CA LYS A 89 20.03 16.58 -15.88
C LYS A 89 20.44 16.82 -17.34
N ASP A 90 21.50 16.17 -17.80
CA ASP A 90 22.01 16.24 -19.16
C ASP A 90 21.34 15.25 -20.13
N GLY A 91 20.36 14.47 -19.66
CA GLY A 91 19.65 13.46 -20.44
C GLY A 91 20.34 12.09 -20.48
N SER A 92 21.54 11.95 -19.90
CA SER A 92 22.20 10.65 -19.73
C SER A 92 21.51 9.79 -18.68
N ARG A 93 21.77 8.48 -18.68
CA ARG A 93 21.26 7.55 -17.67
C ARG A 93 22.44 6.92 -16.93
N THR A 94 22.42 6.99 -15.60
CA THR A 94 23.33 6.21 -14.74
C THR A 94 22.60 5.01 -14.17
N GLU A 95 23.34 3.96 -13.84
CA GLU A 95 22.82 2.80 -13.13
C GLU A 95 23.32 2.85 -11.69
N GLU A 96 22.40 2.76 -10.74
CA GLU A 96 22.68 2.77 -9.31
C GLU A 96 22.10 1.49 -8.71
N GLU A 97 22.87 0.78 -7.89
CA GLU A 97 22.32 -0.28 -7.06
C GLU A 97 21.47 0.35 -5.95
N VAL A 98 20.25 -0.14 -5.81
CA VAL A 98 19.34 0.27 -4.74
C VAL A 98 19.04 -0.96 -3.90
N VAL A 99 19.33 -0.86 -2.61
CA VAL A 99 19.04 -1.91 -1.60
C VAL A 99 17.77 -1.51 -0.86
N ASP A 100 16.89 -2.46 -0.56
CA ASP A 100 15.72 -2.20 0.29
C ASP A 100 16.15 -1.71 1.69
N TYR A 101 15.39 -0.78 2.26
CA TYR A 101 15.69 -0.20 3.56
C TYR A 101 15.84 -1.25 4.68
N ALA A 102 14.92 -2.21 4.78
CA ALA A 102 14.96 -3.21 5.84
C ALA A 102 16.12 -4.21 5.63
N VAL A 103 16.45 -4.51 4.37
CA VAL A 103 17.62 -5.33 4.02
C VAL A 103 18.91 -4.61 4.43
N GLN A 104 19.02 -3.31 4.15
CA GLN A 104 20.18 -2.51 4.57
C GLN A 104 20.29 -2.48 6.10
N MET A 105 19.19 -2.22 6.82
CA MET A 105 19.17 -2.26 8.28
C MET A 105 19.58 -3.61 8.84
N TRP A 106 19.15 -4.71 8.23
CA TRP A 106 19.57 -6.04 8.63
C TRP A 106 21.08 -6.20 8.51
N ARG A 107 21.65 -5.81 7.36
CA ARG A 107 23.10 -5.86 7.12
C ARG A 107 23.88 -4.99 8.09
N ASP A 108 23.39 -3.81 8.43
CA ASP A 108 24.04 -2.91 9.39
C ASP A 108 24.14 -3.54 10.79
N VAL A 109 23.14 -4.35 11.19
CA VAL A 109 23.06 -4.97 12.53
C VAL A 109 23.67 -6.37 12.56
N LYS A 110 23.55 -7.12 11.46
CA LYS A 110 23.86 -8.56 11.40
C LYS A 110 25.00 -8.90 10.44
N GLY A 111 25.54 -7.94 9.70
CA GLY A 111 26.52 -8.17 8.64
C GLY A 111 25.94 -9.07 7.55
N ASP A 112 26.74 -10.05 7.10
CA ASP A 112 26.39 -10.99 6.03
C ASP A 112 25.54 -12.18 6.50
N ALA A 113 24.88 -12.08 7.66
CA ALA A 113 23.97 -13.13 8.12
C ALA A 113 22.83 -13.33 7.09
N PRO A 114 22.43 -14.58 6.81
CA PRO A 114 21.34 -14.86 5.90
C PRO A 114 20.07 -14.08 6.26
N LEU A 115 19.37 -13.58 5.25
CA LEU A 115 18.07 -12.96 5.45
C LEU A 115 17.07 -14.01 5.96
N PRO A 116 16.34 -13.72 7.06
CA PRO A 116 15.30 -14.60 7.55
C PRO A 116 14.19 -14.83 6.52
N GLU A 117 13.46 -15.95 6.64
CA GLU A 117 12.39 -16.35 5.69
C GLU A 117 11.25 -15.32 5.57
N TYR A 118 11.09 -14.43 6.56
CA TYR A 118 10.09 -13.36 6.51
C TYR A 118 10.51 -12.16 5.65
N PHE A 119 11.74 -12.12 5.12
CA PHE A 119 12.16 -11.17 4.06
C PHE A 119 11.67 -11.67 2.70
N VAL A 120 10.36 -11.63 2.52
CA VAL A 120 9.68 -11.96 1.27
C VAL A 120 9.63 -10.73 0.35
N ASN A 121 9.50 -10.99 -0.95
CA ASN A 121 9.44 -9.97 -1.99
C ASN A 121 8.29 -10.25 -2.96
N ALA A 122 8.09 -9.34 -3.92
CA ALA A 122 7.02 -9.44 -4.91
C ALA A 122 7.08 -10.70 -5.79
N GLN A 123 8.26 -11.33 -5.96
CA GLN A 123 8.40 -12.56 -6.75
C GLN A 123 8.11 -13.84 -5.96
N THR A 124 8.20 -13.78 -4.63
CA THR A 124 8.07 -14.95 -3.74
C THR A 124 6.68 -15.08 -3.13
N LEU A 125 5.86 -14.03 -3.22
CA LEU A 125 4.49 -14.03 -2.70
C LEU A 125 3.49 -14.55 -3.73
N SER A 126 2.51 -15.32 -3.27
CA SER A 126 1.41 -15.76 -4.12
C SER A 126 0.42 -14.61 -4.39
N PRO A 127 -0.34 -14.64 -5.50
CA PRO A 127 -1.42 -13.67 -5.74
C PRO A 127 -2.41 -13.57 -4.57
N ALA A 128 -2.71 -14.69 -3.91
CA ALA A 128 -3.57 -14.74 -2.73
C ALA A 128 -2.99 -13.96 -1.54
N ASP A 129 -1.67 -14.02 -1.31
CA ASP A 129 -1.02 -13.27 -0.22
C ASP A 129 -1.08 -11.76 -0.47
N HIS A 130 -0.93 -11.34 -1.73
CA HIS A 130 -1.14 -9.95 -2.12
C HIS A 130 -2.57 -9.48 -1.83
N VAL A 131 -3.59 -10.29 -2.14
CA VAL A 131 -5.00 -9.97 -1.87
C VAL A 131 -5.25 -9.88 -0.36
N ARG A 132 -4.75 -10.84 0.42
CA ARG A 132 -4.88 -10.85 1.89
C ARG A 132 -4.27 -9.60 2.53
N MET A 133 -3.10 -9.15 2.05
CA MET A 133 -2.48 -7.91 2.52
C MET A 133 -3.36 -6.70 2.23
N GLN A 134 -3.96 -6.61 1.03
CA GLN A 134 -4.88 -5.53 0.71
C GLN A 134 -6.14 -5.55 1.60
N ALA A 135 -6.75 -6.73 1.76
CA ALA A 135 -7.94 -6.90 2.58
C ALA A 135 -7.69 -6.49 4.04
N ALA A 136 -6.55 -6.91 4.60
CA ALA A 136 -6.17 -6.57 5.97
C ALA A 136 -5.96 -5.06 6.18
N ALA A 137 -5.33 -4.37 5.22
CA ALA A 137 -5.08 -2.94 5.32
C ALA A 137 -6.32 -2.09 5.07
N GLN A 138 -7.15 -2.48 4.10
CA GLN A 138 -8.29 -1.67 3.65
C GLN A 138 -9.36 -1.47 4.71
N ASP A 139 -9.44 -2.39 5.67
CA ASP A 139 -10.31 -2.29 6.83
C ASP A 139 -10.17 -0.96 7.60
N TRP A 140 -9.02 -0.29 7.47
CA TRP A 140 -8.66 0.97 8.09
C TRP A 140 -8.41 2.10 7.08
N VAL A 141 -8.87 1.94 5.83
CA VAL A 141 -8.78 2.94 4.76
C VAL A 141 -10.18 3.24 4.23
N ASP A 142 -10.67 4.47 4.42
CA ASP A 142 -12.02 4.88 4.00
C ASP A 142 -12.15 5.09 2.49
N SER A 143 -11.10 5.56 1.83
CA SER A 143 -11.02 5.65 0.38
C SER A 143 -10.62 4.30 -0.22
N SER A 144 -9.46 4.20 -0.86
CA SER A 144 -8.96 2.96 -1.45
C SER A 144 -7.44 2.86 -1.32
N ILE A 145 -6.90 1.73 -1.75
CA ILE A 145 -5.47 1.42 -1.75
C ILE A 145 -5.06 1.13 -3.19
N SER A 146 -4.06 1.84 -3.67
CA SER A 146 -3.38 1.53 -4.94
C SER A 146 -2.34 0.43 -4.70
N LYS A 147 -2.81 -0.79 -4.51
CA LYS A 147 -1.97 -2.00 -4.40
C LYS A 147 -2.11 -2.87 -5.65
N THR A 148 -0.99 -3.48 -6.04
CA THR A 148 -0.84 -4.37 -7.18
C THR A 148 -0.72 -5.82 -6.70
N ILE A 149 -1.50 -6.68 -7.32
CA ILE A 149 -1.42 -8.14 -7.20
C ILE A 149 -0.51 -8.63 -8.32
N ASN A 150 0.74 -8.96 -8.00
CA ASN A 150 1.66 -9.54 -8.98
C ASN A 150 1.24 -10.97 -9.29
N CYS A 151 1.09 -11.27 -10.57
CA CYS A 151 0.65 -12.56 -11.07
C CYS A 151 1.79 -13.20 -11.86
N PRO A 152 2.04 -14.52 -11.71
CA PRO A 152 2.95 -15.26 -12.57
C PRO A 152 2.59 -15.09 -14.05
N GLU A 153 3.59 -15.08 -14.92
CA GLU A 153 3.38 -14.97 -16.37
C GLU A 153 2.56 -16.14 -16.93
N ASP A 154 2.81 -17.34 -16.39
CA ASP A 154 2.18 -18.61 -16.74
C ASP A 154 0.91 -18.93 -15.94
N ILE A 155 0.36 -17.97 -15.19
CA ILE A 155 -0.87 -18.17 -14.42
C ILE A 155 -2.03 -18.60 -15.33
N ASP A 156 -2.71 -19.69 -14.98
CA ASP A 156 -3.86 -20.17 -15.73
C ASP A 156 -5.11 -19.30 -15.50
N PHE A 157 -6.13 -19.51 -16.33
CA PHE A 157 -7.36 -18.72 -16.27
C PHE A 157 -8.12 -18.86 -14.96
N GLU A 158 -8.24 -20.07 -14.40
CA GLU A 158 -9.01 -20.29 -13.18
C GLU A 158 -8.29 -19.69 -11.97
N ALA A 159 -6.97 -19.83 -11.87
CA ALA A 159 -6.17 -19.19 -10.85
C ALA A 159 -6.23 -17.66 -10.95
N PHE A 160 -6.17 -17.09 -12.16
CA PHE A 160 -6.27 -15.64 -12.35
C PHE A 160 -7.67 -15.11 -12.02
N LYS A 161 -8.73 -15.83 -12.40
CA LYS A 161 -10.11 -15.53 -12.02
C LYS A 161 -10.29 -15.57 -10.50
N ASP A 162 -9.68 -16.56 -9.83
CA ASP A 162 -9.76 -16.72 -8.38
C ASP A 162 -9.16 -15.52 -7.63
N VAL A 163 -8.16 -14.82 -8.18
CA VAL A 163 -7.64 -13.56 -7.61
C VAL A 163 -8.76 -12.53 -7.41
N TYR A 164 -9.59 -12.32 -8.43
CA TYR A 164 -10.70 -11.39 -8.35
C TYR A 164 -11.83 -11.89 -7.46
N MET A 165 -12.09 -13.20 -7.46
CA MET A 165 -13.08 -13.80 -6.57
C MET A 165 -12.67 -13.63 -5.10
N GLN A 166 -11.41 -13.91 -4.76
CA GLN A 166 -10.88 -13.67 -3.42
C GLN A 166 -10.95 -12.19 -3.04
N ALA A 167 -10.60 -11.27 -3.94
CA ALA A 167 -10.70 -9.84 -3.68
C ALA A 167 -12.16 -9.42 -3.41
N TRP A 168 -13.12 -9.97 -4.17
CA TRP A 168 -14.54 -9.72 -3.96
C TRP A 168 -15.05 -10.31 -2.64
N ASP A 169 -14.74 -11.58 -2.36
CA ASP A 169 -15.10 -12.30 -1.12
C ASP A 169 -14.55 -11.62 0.13
N THR A 170 -13.36 -11.01 0.03
CA THR A 170 -12.74 -10.27 1.14
C THR A 170 -13.13 -8.80 1.20
N GLY A 171 -14.01 -8.35 0.31
CA GLY A 171 -14.54 -6.98 0.33
C GLY A 171 -13.55 -5.91 -0.12
N CYS A 172 -12.51 -6.26 -0.87
CA CYS A 172 -11.57 -5.30 -1.46
C CYS A 172 -12.34 -4.31 -2.37
N LYS A 173 -12.09 -3.01 -2.19
CA LYS A 173 -12.70 -1.91 -2.96
C LYS A 173 -12.10 -1.75 -4.35
N GLY A 174 -10.96 -2.39 -4.59
CA GLY A 174 -10.27 -2.43 -5.87
C GLY A 174 -9.38 -3.67 -5.96
N CYS A 175 -8.97 -4.05 -7.16
CA CYS A 175 -8.06 -5.16 -7.39
C CYS A 175 -7.28 -4.89 -8.68
N THR A 176 -6.07 -4.36 -8.54
CA THR A 176 -5.18 -4.11 -9.67
C THR A 176 -4.23 -5.29 -9.81
N THR A 177 -4.23 -5.96 -10.95
CA THR A 177 -3.32 -7.07 -11.23
C THR A 177 -2.22 -6.62 -12.19
N TYR A 178 -0.99 -7.08 -11.96
CA TYR A 178 0.10 -6.97 -12.93
C TYR A 178 0.58 -8.37 -13.29
N ARG A 179 0.57 -8.68 -14.59
CA ARG A 179 1.14 -9.92 -15.14
C ARG A 179 2.24 -9.51 -16.14
N PRO A 180 3.49 -9.92 -15.93
CA PRO A 180 4.58 -9.69 -16.88
C PRO A 180 4.21 -10.16 -18.30
N ASN A 181 4.68 -9.44 -19.31
CA ASN A 181 4.62 -9.84 -20.72
C ASN A 181 5.68 -9.07 -21.54
N ASP A 182 5.99 -9.58 -22.73
CA ASP A 182 7.02 -9.05 -23.64
C ASP A 182 6.84 -7.56 -24.04
N VAL A 183 5.62 -7.03 -23.95
CA VAL A 183 5.30 -5.65 -24.37
C VAL A 183 5.38 -4.68 -23.19
N THR A 184 4.94 -5.10 -22.01
CA THR A 184 5.06 -4.34 -20.77
C THR A 184 6.41 -4.60 -20.11
N GLY A 185 7.48 -4.17 -20.79
CA GLY A 185 8.84 -4.29 -20.27
C GLY A 185 8.94 -3.80 -18.82
N SER A 186 9.61 -4.57 -17.96
CA SER A 186 9.73 -4.23 -16.54
C SER A 186 10.60 -2.98 -16.38
N VAL A 187 10.06 -1.93 -15.76
CA VAL A 187 10.83 -0.71 -15.41
C VAL A 187 11.94 -1.05 -14.39
N LEU A 188 11.80 -2.16 -13.69
CA LEU A 188 12.74 -2.70 -12.72
C LEU A 188 13.20 -4.07 -13.21
N SER A 189 14.51 -4.24 -13.44
CA SER A 189 15.12 -5.52 -13.80
C SER A 189 15.95 -6.02 -12.63
N VAL A 190 15.71 -7.26 -12.21
CA VAL A 190 16.68 -8.04 -11.44
C VAL A 190 17.54 -8.79 -12.45
N GLU A 191 18.86 -8.79 -12.27
CA GLU A 191 19.72 -9.69 -13.05
C GLU A 191 19.26 -11.14 -12.80
N ALA A 192 19.21 -11.95 -13.87
CA ALA A 192 18.91 -13.36 -13.73
C ALA A 192 19.96 -13.99 -12.78
N PRO A 193 19.56 -14.80 -11.80
CA PRO A 193 20.52 -15.48 -10.95
C PRO A 193 21.45 -16.33 -11.84
N ALA A 194 22.75 -16.19 -11.59
CA ALA A 194 23.81 -16.94 -12.26
C ALA A 194 23.73 -18.45 -11.97
#